data_AF-A0A840GCM4-F1
#
_entry.id   AF-A0A840GCM4-F1
#
_cell.length_a   1.000
_cell.length_b   1.000
_cell.length_c   1.000
_cell.angle_alpha   90.00
_cell.angle_beta   90.00
_cell.angle_gamma   90.00
#
_symmetry.space_group_name_H-M   'P 1'
#
loop_
_entity.id
_entity.type
_entity.pdbx_description
1 polymer ?
#
loop_
_entity_poly.entity_id
_entity_poly.type
_entity_poly.pdbx_seq_one_letter_code
_entity_poly.pdbx_strand_id
1 'polypeptide(L)'
;MARKELQEKQQAAVAEMQAGFADCKARFPDGSKQYIAKQQCDSAAAQSIRPYLTYPDLFDREQAERAVIAERLQAGKVTLAEANQHAAAVHSQIAEDEQRRNLAARSVGAQESAAAAAWRASAPVSCTRTGNTVNCF
;
A
#
# COMPACT_ATOMS: atom_id res chain seq x y z
N MET A 1 23.10 0.68 -5.43
CA MET A 1 22.57 0.41 -6.79
C MET A 1 21.18 -0.21 -6.73
N ALA A 2 20.93 -1.25 -5.91
CA ALA A 2 19.61 -1.89 -5.77
C ALA A 2 18.40 -0.98 -5.48
N ARG A 3 18.55 0.08 -4.65
CA ARG A 3 17.45 1.04 -4.39
C ARG A 3 17.06 1.86 -5.62
N LYS A 4 18.03 2.21 -6.47
CA LYS A 4 17.81 2.99 -7.68
C LYS A 4 17.06 2.15 -8.72
N GLU A 5 17.48 0.90 -8.91
CA GLU A 5 16.81 -0.06 -9.79
C GLU A 5 15.37 -0.35 -9.35
N LEU A 6 15.11 -0.49 -8.05
CA LEU A 6 13.75 -0.65 -7.52
C LEU A 6 12.88 0.59 -7.80
N GLN A 7 13.44 1.78 -7.59
CA GLN A 7 12.74 3.04 -7.83
C GLN A 7 12.42 3.23 -9.32
N GLU A 8 13.33 2.88 -10.21
CA GLU A 8 13.11 2.89 -11.66
C GLU A 8 11.99 1.93 -12.08
N LYS A 9 11.97 0.71 -11.50
CA LYS A 9 10.89 -0.26 -11.72
C LYS A 9 9.53 0.23 -11.21
N GLN A 10 9.50 0.87 -10.05
CA GLN A 10 8.28 1.48 -9.51
C GLN A 10 7.77 2.60 -10.41
N GLN A 11 8.64 3.49 -10.88
CA GLN A 11 8.27 4.56 -11.79
C GLN A 11 7.75 4.03 -13.12
N ALA A 12 8.39 2.99 -13.68
CA ALA A 12 7.93 2.33 -14.88
C ALA A 12 6.53 1.72 -14.70
N ALA A 13 6.28 1.04 -13.58
CA ALA A 13 4.96 0.49 -13.26
C ALA A 13 3.87 1.57 -13.12
N VAL A 14 4.19 2.71 -12.51
CA VAL A 14 3.27 3.85 -12.43
C VAL A 14 2.98 4.43 -13.81
N ALA A 15 3.99 4.55 -14.68
CA ALA A 15 3.81 5.01 -16.05
C ALA A 15 2.93 4.04 -16.87
N GLU A 16 3.16 2.74 -16.72
CA GLU A 16 2.35 1.69 -17.34
C GLU A 16 0.88 1.75 -16.88
N MET A 17 0.64 1.93 -15.58
CA MET A 17 -0.71 2.10 -15.02
C MET A 17 -1.40 3.34 -15.61
N GLN A 18 -0.70 4.47 -15.65
CA GLN A 18 -1.25 5.72 -16.19
C GLN A 18 -1.59 5.60 -17.69
N ALA A 19 -0.71 4.96 -18.47
CA ALA A 19 -0.97 4.67 -19.87
C ALA A 19 -2.19 3.74 -20.02
N GLY A 20 -2.27 2.68 -19.22
CA GLY A 20 -3.42 1.79 -19.20
C GLY A 20 -4.74 2.49 -18.88
N PHE A 21 -4.76 3.40 -17.89
CA PHE A 21 -5.95 4.21 -17.59
C PHE A 21 -6.34 5.15 -18.75
N ALA A 22 -5.36 5.75 -19.43
CA ALA A 22 -5.63 6.58 -20.60
C ALA A 22 -6.27 5.77 -21.73
N ASP A 23 -5.76 4.57 -22.00
CA ASP A 23 -6.32 3.64 -22.98
C ASP A 23 -7.73 3.18 -22.61
N CYS A 24 -7.96 2.85 -21.34
CA CYS A 24 -9.28 2.49 -20.83
C CYS A 24 -10.28 3.65 -20.97
N LYS A 25 -9.86 4.88 -20.69
CA LYS A 25 -10.70 6.07 -20.90
C LYS A 25 -11.03 6.29 -22.37
N ALA A 26 -10.09 6.05 -23.29
CA ALA A 26 -10.32 6.15 -24.72
C ALA A 26 -11.31 5.08 -25.23
N ARG A 27 -11.24 3.86 -24.69
CA ARG A 27 -12.15 2.75 -25.03
C ARG A 27 -13.55 2.92 -24.43
N PHE A 28 -13.64 3.50 -23.24
CA PHE A 28 -14.88 3.68 -22.48
C PHE A 28 -15.08 5.16 -22.13
N PRO A 29 -15.51 5.99 -23.09
CA PRO A 29 -15.72 7.42 -22.85
C PRO A 29 -16.84 7.67 -21.84
N ASP A 30 -16.84 8.87 -21.27
CA ASP A 30 -17.82 9.28 -20.27
C ASP A 30 -19.24 9.19 -20.84
N GLY A 31 -20.15 8.62 -20.05
CA GLY A 31 -21.52 8.31 -20.48
C GLY A 31 -21.69 6.93 -21.14
N SER A 32 -20.61 6.20 -21.40
CA SER A 32 -20.72 4.77 -21.73
C SER A 32 -21.33 4.02 -20.54
N LYS A 33 -22.50 3.40 -20.73
CA LYS A 33 -23.16 2.56 -19.70
C LYS A 33 -22.44 1.20 -19.47
N GLN A 34 -21.16 1.11 -19.86
CA GLN A 34 -20.34 -0.10 -19.83
C GLN A 34 -19.45 -0.10 -18.58
N TYR A 35 -20.04 0.13 -17.41
CA TYR A 35 -19.31 0.33 -16.17
C TYR A 35 -18.47 -0.89 -15.76
N ILE A 36 -18.98 -2.10 -15.97
CA ILE A 36 -18.25 -3.34 -15.65
C ILE A 36 -17.00 -3.46 -16.54
N ALA A 37 -17.14 -3.26 -17.85
CA ALA A 37 -16.04 -3.38 -18.80
C ALA A 37 -14.97 -2.30 -18.55
N LYS A 38 -15.42 -1.07 -18.27
CA LYS A 38 -14.52 0.02 -17.84
C LYS A 38 -13.75 -0.36 -16.58
N GLN A 39 -14.44 -0.83 -15.54
CA GLN A 39 -13.81 -1.20 -14.28
C GLN A 39 -12.83 -2.38 -14.42
N GLN A 40 -13.14 -3.36 -15.26
CA GLN A 40 -12.21 -4.45 -15.58
C GLN A 40 -10.94 -3.94 -16.27
N CYS A 41 -11.09 -3.00 -17.20
CA CYS A 41 -9.96 -2.36 -17.88
C CYS A 41 -9.09 -1.57 -16.90
N ASP A 42 -9.72 -0.71 -16.10
CA ASP A 42 -9.03 0.09 -15.08
C ASP A 42 -8.33 -0.84 -14.05
N SER A 43 -8.98 -1.93 -13.66
CA SER A 43 -8.38 -2.90 -12.74
C SER A 43 -7.18 -3.62 -13.32
N ALA A 44 -7.23 -4.00 -14.60
CA ALA A 44 -6.08 -4.61 -15.28
C ALA A 44 -4.89 -3.63 -15.38
N ALA A 45 -5.16 -2.35 -15.69
CA ALA A 45 -4.13 -1.31 -15.73
C ALA A 45 -3.49 -1.08 -14.35
N ALA A 46 -4.28 -1.13 -13.28
CA ALA A 46 -3.79 -0.94 -11.92
C ALA A 46 -2.91 -2.10 -11.40
N GLN A 47 -2.93 -3.28 -12.03
CA GLN A 47 -2.13 -4.42 -11.55
C GLN A 47 -0.62 -4.21 -11.62
N SER A 48 -0.12 -3.33 -12.50
CA SER A 48 1.32 -3.08 -12.66
C SER A 48 1.96 -2.57 -11.36
N ILE A 49 1.22 -1.78 -10.56
CA ILE A 49 1.72 -1.21 -9.30
C ILE A 49 1.59 -2.15 -8.11
N ARG A 50 0.73 -3.18 -8.18
CA ARG A 50 0.43 -4.09 -7.07
C ARG A 50 1.67 -4.69 -6.38
N PRO A 51 2.71 -5.15 -7.11
CA PRO A 51 3.93 -5.70 -6.49
C PRO A 51 4.73 -4.72 -5.63
N TYR A 52 4.49 -3.41 -5.79
CA TYR A 52 5.24 -2.36 -5.13
C TYR A 52 4.47 -1.71 -3.97
N LEU A 53 3.24 -2.13 -3.71
CA LEU A 53 2.42 -1.63 -2.62
C LEU A 53 2.82 -2.27 -1.30
N THR A 54 2.80 -1.48 -0.23
CA THR A 54 3.07 -1.95 1.14
C THR A 54 2.01 -2.96 1.60
N TYR A 55 0.75 -2.75 1.21
CA TYR A 55 -0.40 -3.59 1.58
C TYR A 55 -1.19 -4.00 0.32
N PRO A 56 -0.73 -5.02 -0.42
CA PRO A 56 -1.38 -5.44 -1.66
C PRO A 56 -2.79 -6.01 -1.43
N ASP A 57 -3.09 -6.49 -0.22
CA ASP A 57 -4.43 -6.96 0.15
C ASP A 57 -5.45 -5.83 0.23
N LEU A 58 -5.04 -4.63 0.68
CA LEU A 58 -5.91 -3.46 0.69
C LEU A 58 -6.23 -3.01 -0.74
N PHE A 59 -5.25 -3.05 -1.63
CA PHE A 59 -5.45 -2.81 -3.05
C PHE A 59 -6.45 -3.80 -3.65
N ASP A 60 -6.26 -5.11 -3.43
CA ASP A 60 -7.17 -6.14 -3.94
C ASP A 60 -8.60 -5.92 -3.43
N ARG A 61 -8.76 -5.52 -2.16
CA ARG A 61 -10.06 -5.16 -1.58
C ARG A 61 -10.68 -3.96 -2.28
N GLU A 62 -9.94 -2.89 -2.49
CA GLU A 62 -10.44 -1.69 -3.19
C GLU A 62 -10.91 -2.04 -4.62
N GLN A 63 -10.14 -2.85 -5.33
CA GLN A 63 -10.50 -3.29 -6.69
C GLN A 63 -11.77 -4.14 -6.72
N ALA A 64 -11.95 -5.03 -5.74
CA ALA A 64 -13.16 -5.84 -5.59
C ALA A 64 -14.40 -4.99 -5.29
N GLU A 65 -14.29 -4.03 -4.36
CA GLU A 65 -15.40 -3.12 -4.02
C GLU A 65 -15.80 -2.24 -5.22
N ARG A 66 -14.82 -1.74 -5.97
CA ARG A 66 -15.09 -0.98 -7.20
C ARG A 66 -15.79 -1.83 -8.27
N ALA A 67 -15.48 -3.13 -8.36
CA ALA A 67 -16.20 -4.05 -9.25
C ALA A 67 -17.68 -4.19 -8.85
N VAL A 68 -17.96 -4.36 -7.55
CA VAL A 68 -19.34 -4.41 -7.03
C VAL A 68 -20.09 -3.10 -7.30
N ILE A 69 -19.43 -1.95 -7.14
CA ILE A 69 -20.01 -0.64 -7.46
C ILE A 69 -20.36 -0.56 -8.95
N ALA A 70 -19.44 -0.97 -9.83
CA ALA A 70 -19.66 -0.97 -11.27
C ALA A 70 -20.84 -1.87 -11.69
N GLU A 71 -20.98 -3.05 -11.08
CA GLU A 71 -22.12 -3.94 -11.29
C GLU A 71 -23.44 -3.30 -10.87
N ARG A 72 -23.48 -2.70 -9.67
CA ARG A 72 -24.70 -2.03 -9.16
C ARG A 72 -25.08 -0.83 -10.01
N LEU A 73 -24.09 -0.05 -10.45
CA LEU A 73 -24.30 1.12 -11.30
C LEU A 73 -24.81 0.71 -12.69
N GLN A 74 -24.22 -0.32 -13.29
CA GLN A 74 -24.68 -0.85 -14.58
C GLN A 74 -26.07 -1.47 -14.50
N ALA A 75 -26.40 -2.14 -13.38
CA ALA A 75 -27.73 -2.66 -13.11
C ALA A 75 -28.77 -1.58 -12.77
N GLY A 76 -28.38 -0.30 -12.69
CA GLY A 76 -29.27 0.80 -12.31
C GLY A 76 -29.77 0.73 -10.87
N LYS A 77 -29.09 -0.04 -10.00
CA LYS A 77 -29.43 -0.19 -8.57
C LYS A 77 -28.99 1.01 -7.74
N VAL A 78 -28.02 1.77 -8.25
CA VAL A 78 -27.50 3.01 -7.66
C VAL A 78 -27.31 4.03 -8.77
N THR A 79 -27.45 5.30 -8.43
CA THR A 79 -27.08 6.44 -9.28
C THR A 79 -25.56 6.60 -9.34
N LEU A 80 -25.08 7.37 -10.32
CA LEU A 80 -23.65 7.72 -10.39
C LEU A 80 -23.18 8.47 -9.13
N ALA A 81 -24.03 9.33 -8.56
CA ALA A 81 -23.70 10.07 -7.34
C ALA A 81 -23.53 9.14 -6.14
N GLU A 82 -24.45 8.18 -5.96
CA GLU A 82 -24.36 7.17 -4.90
C GLU A 82 -23.15 6.24 -5.11
N ALA A 83 -22.88 5.83 -6.34
CA ALA A 83 -21.68 5.05 -6.67
C ALA A 83 -20.40 5.79 -6.30
N ASN A 84 -20.32 7.10 -6.58
CA ASN A 84 -19.17 7.93 -6.21
C ASN A 84 -19.04 8.08 -4.69
N GLN A 85 -20.16 8.23 -3.96
CA GLN A 85 -20.14 8.26 -2.50
C GLN A 85 -19.67 6.93 -1.91
N HIS A 86 -20.15 5.80 -2.44
CA HIS A 86 -19.71 4.47 -2.02
C HIS A 86 -18.22 4.28 -2.28
N ALA A 87 -17.72 4.67 -3.46
CA ALA A 87 -16.30 4.58 -3.78
C ALA A 87 -15.44 5.44 -2.83
N ALA A 88 -15.90 6.65 -2.49
CA ALA A 88 -15.22 7.51 -1.53
C ALA A 88 -15.19 6.88 -0.12
N ALA A 89 -16.30 6.30 0.33
CA ALA A 89 -16.37 5.63 1.62
C ALA A 89 -15.43 4.41 1.69
N VAL A 90 -15.38 3.59 0.64
CA VAL A 90 -14.42 2.47 0.52
C VAL A 90 -12.99 2.98 0.61
N HIS A 91 -12.66 4.04 -0.12
CA HIS A 91 -11.32 4.62 -0.09
C HIS A 91 -10.93 5.14 1.30
N SER A 92 -11.85 5.81 2.00
CA SER A 92 -11.63 6.24 3.39
C SER A 92 -11.36 5.05 4.34
N GLN A 93 -12.14 3.98 4.25
CA GLN A 93 -11.94 2.77 5.08
C GLN A 93 -10.59 2.09 4.80
N ILE A 94 -10.17 2.05 3.54
CA ILE A 94 -8.86 1.54 3.14
C ILE A 94 -7.73 2.40 3.72
N ALA A 95 -7.85 3.73 3.63
CA ALA A 95 -6.86 4.66 4.17
C ALA A 95 -6.75 4.56 5.71
N GLU A 96 -7.87 4.41 6.41
CA GLU A 96 -7.91 4.19 7.86
C GLU A 96 -7.22 2.86 8.25
N ASP A 97 -7.48 1.79 7.50
CA ASP A 97 -6.84 0.49 7.71
C ASP A 97 -5.32 0.56 7.47
N GLU A 98 -4.89 1.21 6.39
CA GLU A 98 -3.48 1.45 6.10
C GLU A 98 -2.82 2.25 7.23
N GLN A 99 -3.45 3.34 7.67
CA GLN A 99 -2.94 4.17 8.77
C GLN A 99 -2.81 3.35 10.06
N ARG A 100 -3.83 2.55 10.41
CA ARG A 100 -3.79 1.67 11.59
C ARG A 100 -2.62 0.70 11.51
N ARG A 101 -2.41 0.04 10.37
CA ARG A 101 -1.30 -0.91 10.16
C ARG A 101 0.05 -0.22 10.25
N ASN A 102 0.18 0.97 9.66
CA ASN A 102 1.41 1.78 9.72
C ASN A 102 1.76 2.19 11.15
N LEU A 103 0.76 2.59 11.96
CA LEU A 103 0.96 2.94 13.36
C LEU A 103 1.37 1.71 14.19
N ALA A 104 0.73 0.55 13.96
CA ALA A 104 1.08 -0.70 14.61
C ALA A 104 2.53 -1.13 14.29
N ALA A 105 2.94 -1.08 13.01
CA ALA A 105 4.30 -1.41 12.58
C ALA A 105 5.36 -0.49 13.22
N ARG A 106 5.08 0.81 13.32
CA ARG A 106 5.97 1.76 14.01
C ARG A 106 6.10 1.47 15.49
N SER A 107 5.00 1.09 16.16
CA SER A 107 5.02 0.75 17.58
C SER A 107 5.88 -0.49 17.84
N VAL A 108 5.71 -1.54 17.02
CA VAL A 108 6.52 -2.78 17.12
C VAL A 108 8.01 -2.47 16.89
N GLY A 109 8.36 -1.72 15.84
CA GLY A 109 9.76 -1.38 15.57
C GLY A 109 10.42 -0.56 16.68
N ALA A 110 9.65 0.29 17.38
CA ALA A 110 10.14 1.02 18.55
C ALA A 110 10.41 0.08 19.74
N GLN A 111 9.53 -0.89 19.99
CA GLN A 111 9.71 -1.90 21.04
C GLN A 111 10.91 -2.80 20.75
N GLU A 112 11.07 -3.26 19.51
CA GLU A 112 12.23 -4.05 19.08
C GLU A 112 13.54 -3.29 19.26
N SER A 113 13.55 -2.00 18.90
CA SER A 113 14.71 -1.12 19.08
C SER A 113 15.06 -0.94 20.55
N ALA A 114 14.05 -0.75 21.42
CA ALA A 114 14.23 -0.65 22.86
C ALA A 114 14.74 -1.96 23.47
N ALA A 115 14.20 -3.10 23.05
CA ALA A 115 14.66 -4.43 23.48
C ALA A 115 16.11 -4.70 23.04
N ALA A 116 16.46 -4.34 21.80
CA ALA A 116 17.82 -4.47 21.30
C ALA A 116 18.80 -3.54 22.05
N ALA A 117 18.37 -2.34 22.43
CA ALA A 117 19.17 -1.44 23.26
C ALA A 117 19.38 -2.00 24.67
N ALA A 118 18.31 -2.53 25.29
CA ALA A 118 18.38 -3.16 26.62
C ALA A 118 19.31 -4.40 26.62
N TRP A 119 19.23 -5.24 25.58
CA TRP A 119 20.11 -6.40 25.43
C TRP A 119 21.59 -6.01 25.27
N ARG A 120 21.87 -4.95 24.50
CA ARG A 120 23.25 -4.42 24.40
C ARG A 120 23.76 -3.85 25.72
N ALA A 121 22.88 -3.18 26.47
CA ALA A 121 23.24 -2.60 27.77
C ALA A 121 23.44 -3.66 28.87
N SER A 122 22.83 -4.83 28.76
CA SER A 122 23.00 -5.94 29.70
C SER A 122 24.17 -6.87 29.38
N ALA A 123 24.95 -6.57 28.33
CA ALA A 123 26.15 -7.32 28.02
C ALA A 123 27.15 -7.24 29.19
N PRO A 124 27.70 -8.37 29.68
CA PRO A 124 28.60 -8.37 30.82
C PRO A 124 29.87 -7.60 30.47
N VAL A 125 30.15 -6.54 31.24
CA VAL A 125 31.38 -5.78 31.13
C VAL A 125 32.51 -6.62 31.72
N SER A 126 33.52 -6.91 30.90
CA SER A 126 34.70 -7.65 31.32
C SER A 126 35.74 -6.67 31.84
N CYS A 127 36.07 -6.76 33.13
CA CYS A 127 37.10 -5.93 33.73
C CYS A 127 38.37 -6.76 33.97
N THR A 128 39.49 -6.30 33.43
CA THR A 128 40.82 -6.86 33.71
C THR A 128 41.64 -5.89 34.55
N ARG A 129 42.33 -6.42 35.56
CA ARG A 129 43.25 -5.65 36.41
C ARG A 129 44.69 -6.03 36.06
N THR A 130 45.49 -5.04 35.71
CA THR A 130 46.94 -5.20 35.47
C THR A 130 47.68 -4.24 36.38
N GLY A 131 48.31 -4.75 37.45
CA GLY A 131 48.91 -3.94 38.50
C GLY A 131 47.86 -3.12 39.28
N ASN A 132 48.06 -1.80 39.35
CA ASN A 132 47.11 -0.88 40.00
C ASN A 132 46.05 -0.27 39.07
N THR A 133 46.03 -0.67 37.79
CA THR A 133 45.08 -0.15 36.81
C THR A 133 43.98 -1.19 36.54
N VAL A 134 42.72 -0.74 36.50
CA VAL A 134 41.55 -1.56 36.10
C VAL A 134 41.04 -1.00 34.78
N ASN A 135 40.94 -1.86 33.77
CA ASN A 135 40.31 -1.54 32.49
C ASN A 135 39.09 -2.45 32.29
N CYS A 136 37.98 -1.84 31.92
CA CYS A 136 36.71 -2.53 31.69
C CYS A 136 36.30 -2.33 30.21
N PHE A 137 35.93 -3.41 29.54
CA PHE A 137 35.49 -3.44 28.15
C PHE A 137 34.22 -4.26 28.01
#